data_AF-S9RJV5-F1
#
_entry.id   AF-S9RJV5-F1
#
_cell.length_a   1.000
_cell.length_b   1.000
_cell.length_c   1.000
_cell.angle_alpha   90.00
_cell.angle_beta   90.00
_cell.angle_gamma   90.00
#
_symmetry.space_group_name_H-M   'P 1'
#
loop_
_entity.id
_entity.type
_entity.pdbx_description
1 polymer ?
#
loop_
_entity_poly.entity_id
_entity_poly.type
_entity_poly.pdbx_seq_one_letter_code
_entity_poly.pdbx_strand_id
1 'polypeptide(L)' 'MNAPATITSDLLRLHRARDKVARLVVADPVYAPIFQRLEAEIAEAEAAEDIVARARAVAQKARGDKTSR' A
#
# COMPACT_ATOMS: atom_id res chain seq x y z
N MET A 1 12.04 3.22 -13.09
CA MET A 1 12.53 2.27 -12.07
C MET A 1 12.09 2.80 -10.72
N ASN A 2 10.94 2.38 -10.19
CA ASN A 2 10.44 2.92 -8.92
C ASN A 2 10.84 1.93 -7.82
N ALA A 3 11.75 2.39 -6.96
CA ALA A 3 12.33 1.60 -5.90
C ALA A 3 11.27 1.22 -4.83
N PRO A 4 11.46 0.12 -4.08
CA PRO A 4 10.55 -0.26 -2.99
C PRO A 4 10.38 0.81 -1.91
N ALA A 5 11.37 1.68 -1.71
CA ALA A 5 11.30 2.77 -0.73
C ALA A 5 10.29 3.87 -1.11
N THR A 6 10.05 4.10 -2.40
CA THR A 6 9.10 5.11 -2.88
C THR A 6 7.65 4.68 -2.62
N ILE A 7 7.35 3.39 -2.83
CA ILE A 7 6.01 2.81 -2.66
C ILE A 7 5.56 2.88 -1.20
N THR A 8 6.42 2.50 -0.26
CA THR A 8 6.10 2.61 1.18
C THR A 8 5.95 4.06 1.62
N SER A 9 6.73 4.99 1.04
CA SER A 9 6.58 6.43 1.31
C SER A 9 5.25 6.98 0.78
N ASP A 10 4.76 6.45 -0.35
CA ASP A 10 3.50 6.85 -0.96
C ASP A 10 2.29 6.30 -0.19
N LEU A 11 2.33 5.03 0.23
CA LEU A 11 1.29 4.43 1.07
C LEU A 11 1.15 5.16 2.43
N LEU A 12 2.29 5.50 3.07
CA LEU A 12 2.28 6.30 4.29
C LEU A 12 1.66 7.69 4.08
N ARG A 13 1.91 8.31 2.91
CA ARG A 13 1.28 9.60 2.56
C ARG A 13 -0.23 9.44 2.35
N LEU A 14 -0.68 8.36 1.72
CA LEU A 14 -2.11 8.07 1.53
C LEU A 14 -2.81 7.88 2.88
N HIS A 15 -2.24 7.11 3.82
CA HIS A 15 -2.80 6.96 5.16
C HIS A 15 -2.91 8.30 5.89
N ARG A 16 -1.87 9.15 5.84
CA ARG A 16 -1.91 10.49 6.46
C ARG A 16 -2.99 11.38 5.83
N ALA A 17 -3.14 11.31 4.51
CA ALA A 17 -4.20 12.04 3.81
C ALA A 17 -5.58 11.55 4.24
N ARG A 18 -5.79 10.23 4.31
CA ARG A 18 -7.03 9.62 4.80
C ARG A 18 -7.36 10.06 6.21
N ASP A 19 -6.41 9.99 7.15
CA ASP A 19 -6.64 10.34 8.55
C ASP A 19 -7.05 11.81 8.70
N LYS A 20 -6.46 12.70 7.88
CA LYS A 20 -6.87 14.10 7.81
C LYS A 20 -8.29 14.24 7.28
N VAL A 21 -8.61 13.58 6.16
CA VAL A 21 -9.93 13.65 5.54
C VAL A 21 -11.01 13.00 6.42
N ALA A 22 -10.69 11.95 7.19
CA ALA A 22 -11.60 11.34 8.15
C ALA A 22 -12.14 12.38 9.16
N ARG A 23 -11.24 13.23 9.68
CA ARG A 23 -11.63 14.33 10.58
C ARG A 23 -12.52 15.36 9.88
N LEU A 24 -12.29 15.60 8.58
CA LEU A 24 -13.12 16.49 7.78
C LEU A 24 -14.51 15.89 7.51
N VAL A 25 -14.62 14.59 7.23
CA VAL A 25 -15.91 13.89 7.03
C VAL A 25 -16.79 13.95 8.29
N VAL A 26 -16.17 13.78 9.47
CA VAL A 26 -16.89 13.90 10.75
C VAL A 26 -17.43 15.32 10.95
N ALA A 27 -16.70 16.34 10.48
CA ALA A 27 -17.12 17.74 10.58
C ALA A 27 -18.15 18.12 9.49
N ASP A 28 -17.98 17.62 8.27
CA ASP A 28 -18.86 17.88 7.12
C ASP A 28 -18.90 16.66 6.17
N PRO A 29 -20.06 16.02 6.00
CA PRO A 29 -20.22 14.87 5.11
C PRO A 29 -19.86 15.13 3.63
N VAL A 30 -19.73 16.39 3.20
CA VAL A 30 -19.32 16.74 1.82
C VAL A 30 -17.98 16.11 1.43
N TYR A 31 -17.12 15.81 2.40
CA TYR A 31 -15.81 15.19 2.16
C TYR A 31 -15.86 13.67 1.96
N ALA A 32 -17.03 13.03 2.14
CA ALA A 32 -17.18 11.58 2.04
C ALA A 32 -16.67 10.97 0.71
N PRO A 33 -16.91 11.58 -0.47
CA PRO A 33 -16.39 11.02 -1.73
C PRO A 33 -14.85 10.98 -1.78
N ILE A 34 -14.18 11.97 -1.19
CA ILE A 34 -12.71 12.03 -1.15
C ILE A 34 -12.18 10.94 -0.21
N PHE A 35 -12.83 10.75 0.94
CA PHE A 35 -12.46 9.71 1.90
C PHE A 35 -12.58 8.31 1.28
N GLN A 36 -13.70 8.04 0.61
CA GLN A 36 -13.93 6.75 -0.08
C GLN A 36 -12.86 6.49 -1.16
N ARG A 37 -12.48 7.52 -1.92
CA ARG A 37 -11.42 7.40 -2.92
C ARG A 37 -10.08 7.02 -2.29
N LEU A 38 -9.70 7.66 -1.18
CA LEU A 38 -8.46 7.36 -0.47
C LEU A 38 -8.44 5.93 0.09
N GLU A 39 -9.57 5.45 0.62
CA GLU A 39 -9.68 4.06 1.09
C GLU A 39 -9.49 3.05 -0.05
N ALA A 40 -10.05 3.32 -1.23
CA ALA A 40 -9.86 2.47 -2.40
C ALA A 40 -8.40 2.46 -2.89
N GLU A 41 -7.76 3.64 -2.97
CA GLU A 41 -6.34 3.77 -3.37
C GLU A 41 -5.41 3.05 -2.39
N ILE A 42 -5.67 3.15 -1.08
CA ILE A 42 -4.91 2.44 -0.03
C ILE A 42 -5.06 0.93 -0.20
N ALA A 43 -6.29 0.43 -0.34
CA ALA A 43 -6.55 -1.00 -0.46
C ALA A 43 -5.87 -1.61 -1.71
N GLU A 44 -5.87 -0.88 -2.83
CA GLU A 44 -5.17 -1.31 -4.05
C GLU A 44 -3.65 -1.35 -3.85
N ALA A 45 -3.08 -0.32 -3.22
CA ALA A 45 -1.65 -0.25 -2.95
C ALA A 45 -1.18 -1.34 -1.98
N GLU A 46 -1.93 -1.60 -0.91
CA GLU A 46 -1.65 -2.68 0.05
C GLU A 46 -1.72 -4.07 -0.61
N ALA A 47 -2.74 -4.30 -1.45
CA ALA A 47 -2.87 -5.55 -2.18
C ALA A 47 -1.71 -5.79 -3.16
N ALA A 48 -1.24 -4.73 -3.84
CA ALA A 48 -0.08 -4.81 -4.71
C ALA A 48 1.21 -5.12 -3.94
N GLU A 49 1.42 -4.50 -2.77
CA GLU A 49 2.59 -4.77 -1.92
C GLU A 49 2.60 -6.22 -1.41
N ASP A 50 1.46 -6.76 -1.00
CA ASP A 50 1.32 -8.16 -0.57
C ASP A 50 1.67 -9.14 -1.70
N ILE A 51 1.19 -8.90 -2.94
CA ILE A 51 1.58 -9.72 -4.10
C ILE A 51 3.10 -9.70 -4.32
N VAL A 52 3.72 -8.53 -4.26
CA VAL A 52 5.17 -8.38 -4.43
C VAL A 52 5.93 -9.06 -3.29
N ALA A 53 5.46 -8.92 -2.04
CA ALA A 53 6.03 -9.58 -0.87
C ALA A 53 5.98 -11.12 -1.02
N ARG A 54 4.84 -11.66 -1.45
CA ARG A 54 4.70 -13.09 -1.78
C ARG A 54 5.65 -13.53 -2.88
N ALA A 55 5.73 -12.79 -3.98
CA ALA A 55 6.64 -13.10 -5.09
C ALA A 55 8.11 -13.10 -4.63
N ARG A 56 8.50 -12.16 -3.77
CA ARG A 56 9.84 -12.11 -3.16
C ARG A 56 10.10 -13.32 -2.27
N ALA A 57 9.12 -13.75 -1.46
CA ALA A 57 9.26 -14.95 -0.64
C ALA A 57 9.47 -16.21 -1.49
N VAL A 58 8.71 -16.36 -2.58
CA VAL A 58 8.88 -17.47 -3.55
C VAL A 58 10.26 -17.41 -4.21
N ALA A 59 10.70 -16.25 -4.66
CA ALA A 59 12.01 -16.08 -5.28
C ALA A 59 13.17 -16.41 -4.33
N GLN A 60 13.06 -16.07 -3.04
CA GLN A 60 14.05 -16.41 -2.03
C GLN A 60 14.16 -17.93 -1.82
N LYS A 61 13.03 -18.63 -1.73
CA LYS A 61 13.00 -20.11 -1.64
C LYS A 61 13.67 -20.76 -2.85
N ALA A 62 13.30 -20.33 -4.06
CA ALA A 62 13.85 -20.87 -5.30
C ALA A 62 15.37 -20.64 -5.47
N ARG A 63 15.94 -19.63 -4.81
CA ARG A 63 17.39 -19.36 -4.79
C ARG A 63 18.12 -20.20 -3.73
N GLY A 64 17.52 -20.39 -2.56
CA GLY A 64 18.07 -21.24 -1.50
C GLY A 64 18.21 -22.71 -1.91
N ASP A 65 17.25 -23.22 -2.68
CA ASP A 65 17.25 -24.61 -3.16
C ASP A 65 18.33 -24.88 -4.23
N LYS A 66 18.83 -23.86 -4.93
CA LYS A 66 19.84 -24.01 -5.99
C LYS A 66 21.28 -24.07 -5.49
N THR A 67 21.56 -23.64 -4.26
CA THR A 67 22.93 -23.63 -3.69
C THR A 67 23.29 -24.94 -2.97
N SER A 68 22.31 -25.85 -2.76
CA SER A 68 22.51 -27.10 -2.02
C SER A 68 22.59 -28.36 -2.90
N ARG A 69 22.95 -28.23 -4.18
CA ARG A 69 23.09 -29.36 -5.12
C ARG A 69 24.42 -29.28 -5.84
#